data_AF-A0A7S0J4P1-F1
#
_entry.id   AF-A0A7S0J4P1-F1
#
_cell.length_a   1.000
_cell.length_b   1.000
_cell.length_c   1.000
_cell.angle_alpha   90.00
_cell.angle_beta   90.00
_cell.angle_gamma   90.00
#
_symmetry.space_group_name_H-M   'P 1'
#
loop_
_entity.id
_entity.type
_entity.pdbx_description
1 polymer ?
#
loop_
_entity_poly.entity_id
_entity_poly.type
_entity_poly.pdbx_seq_one_letter_code
_entity_poly.pdbx_strand_id
1 'polypeptide(L)'
;LAYRQTLAATKLVWNTDADKEWNFLKEISTNGDMQTMDVIYPASPMLLATAPDLLQLLLEPVLAYANNETAVRFGNPYSPHQLGTYPIANDTTARQEPMPLENSGNMLFMLLAIVQRTKDASFLYPRYWPVLTSWADELVRSLPFPANQICTDDFTGPLANNTNLGAKGIIALRAFGELCKLTGAGDAAAALGGKTTNCSYYVEIAAHYAVVWQQYAYE
;
A
#
# COMPACT_ATOMS: atom_id res chain seq x y z
N LEU A 1 -0.92 25.53 6.32
CA LEU A 1 -0.62 24.76 7.55
C LEU A 1 -0.35 23.28 7.22
N ALA A 2 -1.29 22.58 6.57
CA ALA A 2 -1.13 21.18 6.16
C ALA A 2 0.21 20.86 5.47
N TYR A 3 0.60 21.59 4.42
CA TYR A 3 1.89 21.41 3.74
C TYR A 3 3.12 21.44 4.67
N ARG A 4 3.12 22.36 5.65
CA ARG A 4 4.21 22.47 6.62
C ARG A 4 4.23 21.27 7.57
N GLN A 5 3.07 20.81 8.00
CA GLN A 5 2.96 19.66 8.90
C GLN A 5 3.37 18.37 8.19
N THR A 6 2.95 18.17 6.93
CA THR A 6 3.35 17.01 6.13
C THR A 6 4.86 16.92 5.99
N LEU A 7 5.53 18.01 5.60
CA LEU A 7 7.00 18.01 5.45
C LEU A 7 7.75 17.96 6.79
N ALA A 8 7.22 18.59 7.84
CA ALA A 8 7.84 18.56 9.16
C ALA A 8 7.71 17.19 9.86
N ALA A 9 6.76 16.37 9.43
CA ALA A 9 6.55 15.01 9.92
C ALA A 9 7.53 13.99 9.31
N THR A 10 8.23 14.35 8.24
CA THR A 10 9.14 13.42 7.54
C THR A 10 10.60 13.67 7.89
N LYS A 11 11.41 12.60 7.79
CA LYS A 11 12.85 12.65 8.02
C LYS A 11 13.57 11.74 7.03
N LEU A 12 14.39 12.36 6.18
CA LEU A 12 15.34 11.67 5.32
C LEU A 12 16.53 11.19 6.15
N VAL A 13 16.91 9.93 5.97
CA VAL A 13 18.04 9.30 6.65
C VAL A 13 18.85 8.45 5.67
N TRP A 14 20.11 8.20 5.98
CA TRP A 14 20.94 7.25 5.27
C TRP A 14 20.76 5.85 5.88
N ASN A 15 20.36 4.86 5.07
CA ASN A 15 20.35 3.46 5.47
C ASN A 15 21.68 2.82 5.06
N THR A 16 22.52 2.51 6.06
CA THR A 16 23.85 1.90 5.85
C THR A 16 23.79 0.50 5.27
N ASP A 17 22.76 -0.28 5.60
CA ASP A 17 22.64 -1.68 5.17
C ASP A 17 22.16 -1.77 3.71
N ALA A 18 21.33 -0.82 3.29
CA ALA A 18 20.81 -0.74 1.93
C ALA A 18 21.66 0.16 0.99
N ASP A 19 22.67 0.85 1.53
CA ASP A 19 23.52 1.81 0.82
C ASP A 19 22.73 2.89 0.04
N LYS A 20 21.67 3.41 0.67
CA LYS A 20 20.77 4.41 0.07
C LYS A 20 19.99 5.21 1.10
N GLU A 21 19.39 6.31 0.67
CA GLU A 21 18.47 7.09 1.49
C GLU A 21 17.14 6.38 1.72
N TRP A 22 16.57 6.58 2.90
CA TRP A 22 15.17 6.28 3.24
C TRP A 22 14.50 7.51 3.81
N ASN A 23 13.19 7.63 3.63
CA ASN A 23 12.39 8.68 4.24
C ASN A 23 11.40 8.05 5.21
N PHE A 24 11.24 8.65 6.40
CA PHE A 24 10.35 8.16 7.45
C PHE A 24 9.35 9.23 7.86
N LEU A 25 8.08 8.86 8.03
CA LEU A 25 7.05 9.71 8.62
C LEU A 25 6.80 9.35 10.08
N LYS A 26 6.65 10.37 10.92
CA LYS A 26 6.08 10.26 12.26
C LYS A 26 4.62 10.70 12.21
N GLU A 27 3.73 9.88 12.74
CA GLU A 27 2.36 10.28 12.99
C GLU A 27 2.30 11.33 14.13
N ILE A 28 1.75 12.50 13.82
CA ILE A 28 1.72 13.65 14.74
C ILE A 28 0.34 13.74 15.38
N SER A 29 0.31 13.99 16.69
CA SER A 29 -0.90 14.22 17.50
C SER A 29 -1.75 13.00 17.83
N THR A 30 -1.18 11.80 17.75
CA THR A 30 -1.81 10.51 18.13
C THR A 30 -0.85 9.65 18.98
N ASN A 31 -0.81 8.33 18.78
CA ASN A 31 0.02 7.36 19.49
C ASN A 31 1.52 7.42 19.12
N GLY A 32 1.88 8.18 18.08
CA GLY A 32 3.27 8.39 17.66
C GLY A 32 3.84 7.26 16.79
N ASP A 33 2.96 6.52 16.10
CA ASP A 33 3.37 5.48 15.16
C ASP A 33 4.27 6.02 14.05
N MET A 34 5.14 5.12 13.58
CA MET A 34 6.16 5.38 12.59
C MET A 34 5.75 4.71 11.29
N GLN A 35 5.70 5.50 10.22
CA GLN A 35 5.29 5.06 8.88
C GLN A 35 3.86 4.51 8.82
N THR A 36 2.92 5.15 9.51
CA THR A 36 1.50 4.81 9.47
C THR A 36 0.95 4.99 8.05
N MET A 37 0.49 3.91 7.44
CA MET A 37 0.22 3.86 6.00
C MET A 37 -1.00 4.68 5.56
N ASP A 38 -2.06 4.63 6.34
CA ASP A 38 -3.27 5.42 6.19
C ASP A 38 -3.09 6.90 6.59
N VAL A 39 -1.94 7.28 7.15
CA VAL A 39 -1.51 8.69 7.32
C VAL A 39 -0.62 9.14 6.16
N ILE A 40 0.23 8.26 5.63
CA ILE A 40 1.02 8.53 4.41
C ILE A 40 0.09 8.73 3.21
N TYR A 41 -0.99 7.96 3.13
CA TYR A 41 -1.94 8.05 2.02
C TYR A 41 -2.53 9.46 1.81
N PRO A 42 -3.13 10.14 2.80
CA PRO A 42 -3.60 11.52 2.64
C PRO A 42 -2.48 12.56 2.49
N ALA A 43 -1.25 12.26 2.90
CA ALA A 43 -0.07 13.09 2.62
C ALA A 43 0.44 12.95 1.17
N SER A 44 0.16 11.81 0.52
CA SER A 44 0.73 11.44 -0.77
C SER A 44 0.42 12.40 -1.94
N PRO A 45 -0.76 13.04 -2.07
CA PRO A 45 -1.04 13.89 -3.22
C PRO A 45 -0.11 15.09 -3.32
N MET A 46 0.29 15.65 -2.17
CA MET A 46 1.26 16.75 -2.11
C MET A 46 2.63 16.31 -2.62
N LEU A 47 3.14 15.19 -2.10
CA LEU A 47 4.44 14.65 -2.48
C LEU A 47 4.45 14.22 -3.94
N LEU A 48 3.41 13.53 -4.40
CA LEU A 48 3.28 13.12 -5.80
C LEU A 48 3.29 14.33 -6.76
N ALA A 49 2.64 15.44 -6.39
CA ALA A 49 2.58 16.63 -7.22
C ALA A 49 3.92 17.40 -7.27
N THR A 50 4.68 17.40 -6.18
CA THR A 50 5.84 18.30 -6.00
C THR A 50 7.19 17.60 -5.99
N ALA A 51 7.28 16.38 -5.45
CA ALA A 51 8.49 15.61 -5.25
C ALA A 51 8.16 14.09 -5.17
N PRO A 52 7.79 13.45 -6.30
CA PRO A 52 7.38 12.04 -6.31
C PRO A 52 8.47 11.09 -5.75
N ASP A 53 9.74 11.43 -5.92
CA ASP A 53 10.86 10.66 -5.38
C ASP A 53 10.82 10.61 -3.84
N LEU A 54 10.37 11.68 -3.17
CA LEU A 54 10.20 11.67 -1.71
C LEU A 54 9.05 10.77 -1.26
N LEU A 55 7.99 10.62 -2.07
CA LEU A 55 6.93 9.65 -1.81
C LEU A 55 7.46 8.24 -2.02
N GLN A 56 8.21 7.98 -3.09
CA GLN A 56 8.86 6.69 -3.31
C GLN A 56 9.73 6.28 -2.11
N LEU A 57 10.65 7.16 -1.69
CA LEU A 57 11.52 6.93 -0.52
C LEU A 57 10.73 6.74 0.78
N LEU A 58 9.50 7.24 0.87
CA LEU A 58 8.63 7.08 2.03
C LEU A 58 7.97 5.70 2.07
N LEU A 59 7.68 5.11 0.90
CA LEU A 59 7.06 3.77 0.80
C LEU A 59 8.08 2.63 0.89
N GLU A 60 9.33 2.88 0.49
CA GLU A 60 10.37 1.85 0.47
C GLU A 60 10.63 1.13 1.81
N PRO A 61 10.68 1.81 2.98
CA PRO A 61 10.85 1.12 4.25
C PRO A 61 9.74 0.10 4.55
N VAL A 62 8.51 0.39 4.11
CA VAL A 62 7.37 -0.52 4.32
C VAL A 62 7.38 -1.67 3.31
N LEU A 63 7.79 -1.42 2.07
CA LEU A 63 8.04 -2.48 1.09
C LEU A 63 9.14 -3.43 1.58
N ALA A 64 10.24 -2.90 2.10
CA ALA A 64 11.35 -3.68 2.67
C ALA A 64 10.88 -4.51 3.88
N TYR A 65 10.10 -3.92 4.79
CA TYR A 65 9.54 -4.64 5.94
C TYR A 65 8.60 -5.77 5.51
N ALA A 66 7.65 -5.49 4.60
CA ALA A 66 6.72 -6.49 4.08
C ALA A 66 7.44 -7.61 3.29
N ASN A 67 8.56 -7.30 2.63
CA ASN A 67 9.39 -8.28 1.92
C ASN A 67 10.40 -9.01 2.83
N ASN A 68 10.32 -8.82 4.16
CA ASN A 68 11.22 -9.42 5.13
C ASN A 68 12.72 -9.07 4.90
N GLU A 69 12.99 -7.86 4.44
CA GLU A 69 14.36 -7.33 4.23
C GLU A 69 14.88 -6.52 5.44
N THR A 70 14.12 -6.49 6.52
CA THR A 70 14.51 -5.81 7.78
C THR A 70 14.78 -6.82 8.89
N ALA A 71 15.33 -6.38 10.02
CA ALA A 71 15.63 -7.24 11.16
C ALA A 71 14.39 -7.89 11.80
N VAL A 72 13.21 -7.29 11.62
CA VAL A 72 11.94 -7.81 12.13
C VAL A 72 11.14 -8.43 10.97
N ARG A 73 10.53 -9.59 11.23
CA ARG A 73 9.73 -10.28 10.22
C ARG A 73 8.28 -9.80 10.21
N PHE A 74 7.74 -9.72 9.00
CA PHE A 74 6.34 -9.49 8.71
C PHE A 74 5.74 -10.72 8.02
N GLY A 75 4.55 -11.14 8.45
CA GLY A 75 3.96 -12.43 8.05
C GLY A 75 2.52 -12.36 7.55
N ASN A 76 1.90 -11.19 7.48
CA ASN A 76 0.52 -11.06 7.02
C ASN A 76 0.46 -10.98 5.48
N PRO A 77 -0.64 -11.44 4.85
CA PRO A 77 -0.81 -11.39 3.40
C PRO A 77 -1.25 -10.03 2.86
N TYR A 78 -1.28 -8.99 3.69
CA TYR A 78 -1.70 -7.61 3.39
C TYR A 78 -0.65 -6.60 3.85
N SER A 79 -0.74 -5.34 3.43
CA SER A 79 0.25 -4.31 3.79
C SER A 79 0.39 -4.12 5.31
N PRO A 80 1.61 -3.92 5.83
CA PRO A 80 1.80 -3.38 7.18
C PRO A 80 1.03 -2.07 7.37
N HIS A 81 0.58 -1.83 8.60
CA HIS A 81 -0.01 -0.55 9.00
C HIS A 81 1.08 0.44 9.40
N GLN A 82 2.01 0.01 10.25
CA GLN A 82 3.12 0.82 10.76
C GLN A 82 4.40 -0.02 10.91
N LEU A 83 5.53 0.64 11.14
CA LEU A 83 6.82 -0.02 11.41
C LEU A 83 7.19 -0.08 12.89
N GLY A 84 6.52 0.68 13.75
CA GLY A 84 6.82 0.80 15.17
C GLY A 84 6.37 2.14 15.73
N THR A 85 6.86 2.49 16.92
CA THR A 85 6.63 3.80 17.54
C THR A 85 7.85 4.68 17.34
N TYR A 86 7.68 5.87 16.77
CA TYR A 86 8.81 6.73 16.41
C TYR A 86 9.70 7.06 17.62
N PRO A 87 11.04 6.93 17.52
CA PRO A 87 11.82 6.67 16.30
C PRO A 87 12.23 5.20 16.09
N ILE A 88 11.58 4.25 16.77
CA ILE A 88 11.96 2.83 16.78
C ILE A 88 11.04 2.04 15.85
N ALA A 89 11.59 1.52 14.75
CA ALA A 89 10.90 0.65 13.79
C ALA A 89 11.13 -0.84 14.12
N ASN A 90 10.46 -1.37 15.14
CA ASN A 90 10.62 -2.76 15.60
C ASN A 90 9.31 -3.53 15.81
N ASP A 91 8.19 -3.05 15.28
CA ASP A 91 6.94 -3.77 15.42
C ASP A 91 6.98 -5.10 14.65
N THR A 92 6.49 -6.15 15.29
CA THR A 92 6.32 -7.47 14.67
C THR A 92 4.92 -7.57 14.06
N THR A 93 4.66 -8.60 13.27
CA THR A 93 3.30 -8.94 12.79
C THR A 93 2.23 -8.89 13.89
N ALA A 94 2.57 -9.33 15.10
CA ALA A 94 1.62 -9.38 16.23
C ALA A 94 1.31 -8.02 16.86
N ARG A 95 2.11 -6.99 16.56
CA ARG A 95 1.93 -5.62 17.05
C ARG A 95 1.23 -4.71 16.04
N GLN A 96 0.99 -5.22 14.83
CA GLN A 96 0.31 -4.47 13.78
C GLN A 96 -1.13 -4.19 14.17
N GLU A 97 -1.61 -3.00 13.82
CA GLU A 97 -3.03 -2.71 13.77
C GLU A 97 -3.59 -3.23 12.44
N PRO A 98 -4.43 -4.28 12.44
CA PRO A 98 -4.80 -4.94 11.21
C PRO A 98 -5.81 -4.08 10.43
N MET A 99 -5.35 -3.45 9.35
CA MET A 99 -6.21 -2.81 8.34
C MET A 99 -5.92 -3.37 6.93
N PRO A 100 -6.33 -4.63 6.63
CA PRO A 100 -5.92 -5.32 5.41
C PRO A 100 -6.28 -4.59 4.12
N LEU A 101 -7.54 -4.15 3.98
CA LEU A 101 -8.02 -3.51 2.75
C LEU A 101 -7.54 -2.07 2.64
N GLU A 102 -7.59 -1.34 3.77
CA GLU A 102 -7.19 0.06 3.87
C GLU A 102 -5.74 0.25 3.39
N ASN A 103 -4.80 -0.44 4.05
CA ASN A 103 -3.37 -0.23 3.81
C ASN A 103 -2.88 -0.89 2.51
N SER A 104 -3.41 -2.06 2.16
CA SER A 104 -3.09 -2.68 0.86
C SER A 104 -3.59 -1.81 -0.29
N GLY A 105 -4.81 -1.26 -0.17
CA GLY A 105 -5.36 -0.34 -1.15
C GLY A 105 -4.53 0.95 -1.27
N ASN A 106 -4.21 1.58 -0.14
CA ASN A 106 -3.35 2.77 -0.07
C ASN A 106 -2.03 2.56 -0.81
N MET A 107 -1.32 1.46 -0.52
CA MET A 107 -0.05 1.14 -1.15
C MET A 107 -0.20 0.94 -2.66
N LEU A 108 -1.16 0.13 -3.11
CA LEU A 108 -1.35 -0.13 -4.53
C LEU A 108 -1.69 1.14 -5.34
N PHE A 109 -2.48 2.06 -4.77
CA PHE A 109 -2.73 3.36 -5.39
C PHE A 109 -1.48 4.21 -5.51
N MET A 110 -0.76 4.38 -4.39
CA MET A 110 0.41 5.25 -4.37
C MET A 110 1.51 4.71 -5.29
N LEU A 111 1.73 3.39 -5.33
CA LEU A 111 2.71 2.77 -6.22
C LEU A 111 2.34 2.95 -7.69
N LEU A 112 1.08 2.71 -8.08
CA LEU A 112 0.64 3.00 -9.44
C LEU A 112 0.83 4.49 -9.79
N ALA A 113 0.45 5.38 -8.89
CA ALA A 113 0.54 6.82 -9.11
C ALA A 113 2.00 7.29 -9.29
N ILE A 114 2.94 6.77 -8.48
CA ILE A 114 4.39 7.02 -8.64
C ILE A 114 4.83 6.54 -10.03
N VAL A 115 4.58 5.27 -10.38
CA VAL A 115 5.01 4.71 -11.68
C VAL A 115 4.42 5.48 -12.86
N GLN A 116 3.14 5.88 -12.78
CA GLN A 116 2.53 6.69 -13.82
C GLN A 116 3.16 8.07 -13.96
N ARG A 117 3.61 8.67 -12.84
CA ARG A 117 4.22 10.01 -12.79
C ARG A 117 5.68 10.00 -13.23
N THR A 118 6.46 9.04 -12.77
CA THR A 118 7.92 8.95 -13.03
C THR A 118 8.24 8.18 -14.30
N LYS A 119 7.32 7.33 -14.76
CA LYS A 119 7.56 6.32 -15.82
C LYS A 119 8.64 5.31 -15.45
N ASP A 120 8.89 5.13 -14.16
CA ASP A 120 9.88 4.21 -13.62
C ASP A 120 9.24 3.28 -12.59
N ALA A 121 9.40 1.98 -12.79
CA ALA A 121 9.00 0.93 -11.87
C ALA A 121 10.17 0.07 -11.37
N SER A 122 11.42 0.45 -11.71
CA SER A 122 12.63 -0.30 -11.35
C SER A 122 12.84 -0.40 -9.84
N PHE A 123 12.35 0.57 -9.07
CA PHE A 123 12.43 0.56 -7.61
C PHE A 123 11.58 -0.54 -6.96
N LEU A 124 10.51 -1.00 -7.64
CA LEU A 124 9.58 -1.99 -7.10
C LEU A 124 9.64 -3.35 -7.80
N TYR A 125 9.82 -3.38 -9.13
CA TYR A 125 9.79 -4.59 -9.93
C TYR A 125 11.21 -5.01 -10.34
N PRO A 126 11.57 -6.31 -10.24
CA PRO A 126 10.76 -7.44 -9.78
C PRO A 126 10.75 -7.65 -8.26
N ARG A 127 11.59 -6.91 -7.52
CA ARG A 127 11.95 -7.15 -6.12
C ARG A 127 10.75 -7.37 -5.18
N TYR A 128 9.76 -6.48 -5.23
CA TYR A 128 8.62 -6.50 -4.32
C TYR A 128 7.37 -7.14 -4.93
N TRP A 129 7.43 -7.58 -6.19
CA TRP A 129 6.25 -8.07 -6.91
C TRP A 129 5.49 -9.20 -6.17
N PRO A 130 6.15 -10.20 -5.55
CA PRO A 130 5.43 -11.23 -4.78
C PRO A 130 4.60 -10.69 -3.62
N VAL A 131 5.10 -9.65 -2.94
CA VAL A 131 4.39 -8.98 -1.83
C VAL A 131 3.16 -8.24 -2.36
N LEU A 132 3.32 -7.48 -3.45
CA LEU A 132 2.21 -6.76 -4.08
C LEU A 132 1.12 -7.71 -4.59
N THR A 133 1.50 -8.86 -5.18
CA THR A 133 0.56 -9.90 -5.61
C THR A 133 -0.20 -10.48 -4.40
N SER A 134 0.48 -10.76 -3.28
CA SER A 134 -0.19 -11.24 -2.07
C SER A 134 -1.26 -10.25 -1.57
N TRP A 135 -0.95 -8.95 -1.59
CA TRP A 135 -1.89 -7.92 -1.18
C TRP A 135 -3.10 -7.85 -2.11
N ALA A 136 -2.89 -7.94 -3.42
CA ALA A 136 -3.97 -7.98 -4.40
C ALA A 136 -4.84 -9.23 -4.26
N ASP A 137 -4.24 -10.40 -4.01
CA ASP A 137 -4.98 -11.65 -3.76
C ASP A 137 -5.85 -11.57 -2.50
N GLU A 138 -5.36 -10.88 -1.46
CA GLU A 138 -6.15 -10.65 -0.25
C GLU A 138 -7.32 -9.69 -0.48
N LEU A 139 -7.15 -8.67 -1.33
CA LEU A 139 -8.27 -7.83 -1.77
C LEU A 139 -9.31 -8.64 -2.54
N VAL A 140 -8.90 -9.55 -3.44
CA VAL A 140 -9.83 -10.45 -4.15
C VAL A 140 -10.64 -11.29 -3.16
N ARG A 141 -10.02 -11.84 -2.11
CA ARG A 141 -10.72 -12.65 -1.11
C ARG A 141 -11.75 -11.88 -0.28
N SER A 142 -11.54 -10.57 -0.12
CA SER A 142 -12.29 -9.75 0.83
C SER A 142 -13.35 -8.86 0.20
N LEU A 143 -13.44 -8.81 -1.12
CA LEU A 143 -14.32 -7.93 -1.88
C LEU A 143 -15.44 -8.72 -2.61
N PRO A 144 -16.56 -8.07 -2.95
CA PRO A 144 -16.88 -6.64 -2.80
C PRO A 144 -17.45 -6.24 -1.44
N PHE A 145 -17.63 -7.20 -0.52
CA PHE A 145 -18.26 -7.01 0.79
C PHE A 145 -17.23 -7.24 1.91
N PRO A 146 -16.51 -6.18 2.35
CA PRO A 146 -15.52 -6.28 3.41
C PRO A 146 -16.09 -6.92 4.67
N ALA A 147 -15.35 -7.89 5.23
CA ALA A 147 -15.64 -8.41 6.56
C ALA A 147 -15.51 -7.32 7.64
N ASN A 148 -15.86 -7.66 8.89
CA ASN A 148 -15.77 -6.76 10.03
C ASN A 148 -14.32 -6.37 10.35
N GLN A 149 -13.87 -5.24 9.82
CA GLN A 149 -12.52 -4.69 9.98
C GLN A 149 -12.58 -3.17 10.19
N ILE A 150 -11.51 -2.61 10.75
CA ILE A 150 -11.35 -1.16 10.91
C ILE A 150 -10.82 -0.53 9.59
N CYS A 151 -10.97 0.79 9.51
CA CYS A 151 -10.34 1.64 8.49
C CYS A 151 -9.63 2.80 9.19
N THR A 152 -9.13 3.78 8.45
CA THR A 152 -8.43 4.95 9.04
C THR A 152 -9.26 5.73 10.07
N ASP A 153 -10.60 5.66 9.98
CA ASP A 153 -11.51 6.17 11.01
C ASP A 153 -11.69 5.14 12.15
N ASP A 154 -10.57 4.61 12.65
CA ASP A 154 -10.48 3.51 13.62
C ASP A 154 -11.19 3.80 14.96
N PHE A 155 -11.32 5.07 15.33
CA PHE A 155 -12.11 5.55 16.46
C PHE A 155 -13.59 5.13 16.43
N THR A 156 -14.10 4.74 15.25
CA THR A 156 -15.46 4.22 15.08
C THR A 156 -15.59 2.72 15.40
N GLY A 157 -14.47 2.01 15.50
CA GLY A 157 -14.41 0.56 15.59
C GLY A 157 -14.61 -0.14 14.24
N PRO A 158 -14.63 -1.49 14.22
CA PRO A 158 -14.74 -2.25 12.99
C PRO A 158 -16.14 -2.15 12.38
N LEU A 159 -16.22 -2.10 11.05
CA LEU A 159 -17.45 -1.98 10.28
C LEU A 159 -17.48 -3.00 9.15
N ALA A 160 -18.40 -3.97 9.23
CA ALA A 160 -18.68 -4.86 8.12
C ALA A 160 -19.38 -4.11 6.96
N ASN A 161 -19.14 -4.55 5.73
CA ASN A 161 -19.72 -3.96 4.51
C ASN A 161 -19.48 -2.45 4.37
N ASN A 162 -18.37 -1.95 4.92
CA ASN A 162 -18.04 -0.54 4.86
C ASN A 162 -17.90 -0.07 3.39
N THR A 163 -18.73 0.91 3.00
CA THR A 163 -18.78 1.50 1.65
C THR A 163 -17.43 2.04 1.19
N ASN A 164 -16.71 2.72 2.08
CA ASN A 164 -15.39 3.29 1.76
C ASN A 164 -14.37 2.18 1.49
N LEU A 165 -14.28 1.18 2.37
CA LEU A 165 -13.38 0.03 2.18
C LEU A 165 -13.72 -0.79 0.92
N GLY A 166 -15.00 -1.01 0.65
CA GLY A 166 -15.46 -1.74 -0.54
C GLY A 166 -15.04 -1.02 -1.83
N ALA A 167 -15.40 0.27 -1.95
CA ALA A 167 -15.03 1.07 -3.12
C ALA A 167 -13.52 1.20 -3.27
N LYS A 168 -12.81 1.48 -2.17
CA LYS A 168 -11.34 1.60 -2.14
C LYS A 168 -10.66 0.31 -2.60
N GLY A 169 -11.06 -0.83 -2.06
CA GLY A 169 -10.49 -2.12 -2.43
C GLY A 169 -10.71 -2.46 -3.90
N ILE A 170 -11.90 -2.18 -4.44
CA ILE A 170 -12.23 -2.44 -5.86
C ILE A 170 -11.34 -1.61 -6.78
N ILE A 171 -11.20 -0.32 -6.50
CA ILE A 171 -10.35 0.56 -7.31
C ILE A 171 -8.87 0.15 -7.15
N ALA A 172 -8.45 -0.32 -5.97
CA ALA A 172 -7.09 -0.80 -5.74
C ALA A 172 -6.76 -2.08 -6.53
N LEU A 173 -7.70 -3.02 -6.65
CA LEU A 173 -7.55 -4.19 -7.53
C LEU A 173 -7.33 -3.78 -8.99
N ARG A 174 -8.12 -2.81 -9.47
CA ARG A 174 -7.94 -2.23 -10.80
C ARG A 174 -6.55 -1.59 -10.94
N ALA A 175 -6.09 -0.89 -9.91
CA ALA A 175 -4.78 -0.25 -9.88
C ALA A 175 -3.63 -1.27 -9.96
N PHE A 176 -3.70 -2.38 -9.22
CA PHE A 176 -2.73 -3.46 -9.33
C PHE A 176 -2.70 -4.07 -10.74
N GLY A 177 -3.86 -4.31 -11.35
CA GLY A 177 -3.95 -4.81 -12.72
C GLY A 177 -3.32 -3.86 -13.75
N GLU A 178 -3.43 -2.54 -13.56
CA GLU A 178 -2.71 -1.55 -14.41
C GLU A 178 -1.21 -1.51 -14.11
N LEU A 179 -0.82 -1.56 -12.83
CA LEU A 179 0.58 -1.61 -12.44
C LEU A 179 1.27 -2.84 -13.05
N CYS A 180 0.61 -3.99 -13.06
CA CYS A 180 1.07 -5.24 -13.68
C CYS A 180 1.36 -5.09 -15.18
N LYS A 181 0.53 -4.33 -15.90
CA LYS A 181 0.77 -4.03 -17.32
C LYS A 181 1.98 -3.12 -17.50
N LEU A 182 2.10 -2.07 -16.67
CA LEU A 182 3.19 -1.09 -16.74
C LEU A 182 4.55 -1.69 -16.37
N THR A 183 4.59 -2.64 -15.45
CA THR A 183 5.84 -3.33 -15.05
C THR A 183 6.24 -4.43 -16.02
N GLY A 184 5.35 -4.83 -16.95
CA GLY A 184 5.57 -5.99 -17.81
C GLY A 184 5.48 -7.33 -17.06
N ALA A 185 4.96 -7.36 -15.84
CA ALA A 185 4.81 -8.57 -15.01
C ALA A 185 3.75 -9.56 -15.52
N GLY A 186 3.05 -9.20 -16.61
CA GLY A 186 2.05 -9.99 -17.30
C GLY A 186 2.58 -11.22 -18.03
N ASP A 187 1.81 -11.73 -19.00
CA ASP A 187 2.12 -12.96 -19.75
C ASP A 187 3.48 -12.92 -20.50
N ALA A 188 4.08 -11.75 -20.70
CA ALA A 188 5.42 -11.59 -21.25
C ALA A 188 6.56 -11.87 -20.25
N ALA A 189 6.29 -11.89 -18.94
CA ALA A 189 7.28 -12.05 -17.86
C ALA A 189 7.86 -13.47 -17.72
N ALA A 190 7.25 -14.48 -18.37
CA ALA A 190 7.79 -15.84 -18.40
C ALA A 190 9.24 -15.89 -18.96
N ALA A 191 9.61 -14.91 -19.79
CA ALA A 191 10.95 -14.78 -20.36
C ALA A 191 12.04 -14.33 -19.36
N LEU A 192 11.66 -13.77 -18.19
CA LEU A 192 12.58 -13.21 -17.19
C LEU A 192 12.65 -14.03 -15.89
N GLY A 193 12.09 -15.24 -15.87
CA GLY A 193 12.15 -16.14 -14.71
C GLY A 193 11.23 -15.77 -13.54
N GLY A 194 10.31 -14.81 -13.73
CA GLY A 194 9.26 -14.47 -12.75
C GLY A 194 8.02 -15.35 -12.90
N LYS A 195 7.23 -15.48 -11.81
CA LYS A 195 5.86 -16.04 -11.90
C LYS A 195 4.99 -15.09 -12.73
N THR A 196 4.36 -15.58 -13.79
CA THR A 196 3.45 -14.77 -14.61
C THR A 196 2.23 -14.37 -13.79
N THR A 197 1.96 -13.06 -13.74
CA THR A 197 0.76 -12.53 -13.10
C THR A 197 -0.27 -12.26 -14.19
N ASN A 198 -1.48 -12.81 -14.09
CA ASN A 198 -2.54 -12.51 -15.05
C ASN A 198 -3.05 -11.08 -14.78
N CYS A 199 -2.47 -10.07 -15.44
CA CYS A 199 -2.86 -8.68 -15.22
C CYS A 199 -4.35 -8.43 -15.51
N SER A 200 -4.88 -9.05 -16.58
CA SER A 200 -6.28 -8.89 -17.00
C SER A 200 -7.26 -9.43 -15.95
N TYR A 201 -6.91 -10.50 -15.24
CA TYR A 201 -7.75 -11.04 -14.16
C TYR A 201 -8.08 -9.97 -13.11
N TYR A 202 -7.09 -9.24 -12.58
CA TYR A 202 -7.32 -8.20 -11.57
C TYR A 202 -8.13 -7.01 -12.10
N VAL A 203 -7.99 -6.71 -13.39
CA VAL A 203 -8.80 -5.69 -14.08
C VAL A 203 -10.27 -6.10 -14.18
N GLU A 204 -10.50 -7.33 -14.62
CA GLU A 204 -11.83 -7.89 -14.87
C GLU A 204 -12.59 -8.13 -13.56
N ILE A 205 -11.93 -8.70 -12.54
CA ILE A 205 -12.55 -8.94 -11.24
C ILE A 205 -12.91 -7.63 -10.54
N ALA A 206 -12.08 -6.59 -10.66
CA ALA A 206 -12.42 -5.25 -10.16
C ALA A 206 -13.66 -4.68 -10.86
N ALA A 207 -13.75 -4.81 -12.19
CA ALA A 207 -14.93 -4.36 -12.94
C ALA A 207 -16.19 -5.14 -12.54
N HIS A 208 -16.07 -6.46 -12.36
CA HIS A 208 -17.17 -7.29 -11.87
C HIS A 208 -17.63 -6.86 -10.47
N TYR A 209 -16.70 -6.69 -9.52
CA TYR A 209 -17.01 -6.23 -8.17
C TYR A 209 -17.64 -4.85 -8.16
N ALA A 210 -17.24 -3.92 -9.04
CA ALA A 210 -17.88 -2.62 -9.15
C ALA A 210 -19.36 -2.74 -9.54
N VAL A 211 -19.69 -3.61 -10.51
CA VAL A 211 -21.08 -3.86 -10.92
C VAL A 211 -21.88 -4.48 -9.79
N VAL A 212 -21.34 -5.51 -9.11
CA VAL A 212 -22.01 -6.14 -7.97
C VAL A 212 -22.23 -5.12 -6.86
N TRP A 213 -21.20 -4.38 -6.45
CA TRP A 213 -21.30 -3.40 -5.38
C TRP A 213 -22.33 -2.30 -5.67
N GLN A 214 -22.40 -1.81 -6.91
CA GLN A 214 -23.40 -0.82 -7.33
C GLN A 214 -24.85 -1.33 -7.20
N GLN A 215 -25.10 -2.63 -7.36
CA GLN A 215 -26.45 -3.20 -7.18
C GLN A 215 -26.91 -3.11 -5.72
N TYR A 216 -25.99 -3.24 -4.76
CA TYR A 216 -26.29 -3.22 -3.33
C TYR A 216 -26.13 -1.83 -2.69
N ALA A 217 -25.60 -0.84 -3.41
CA ALA A 217 -25.39 0.52 -2.87
C ALA A 217 -26.67 1.37 -2.82
N TYR A 218 -27.77 0.91 -3.44
CA TYR A 218 -29.05 1.63 -3.54
C TYR A 218 -30.19 0.99 -2.74
N GLU A 219 -29.92 -0.05 -1.96
CA GLU A 219 -30.87 -0.70 -1.04
C GLU A 219 -30.59 -0.31 0.41
#